data_AF-A0A2V8E9Q0-F1
#
_entry.id   AF-A0A2V8E9Q0-F1
#
_cell.length_a   1.000
_cell.length_b   1.000
_cell.length_c   1.000
_cell.angle_alpha   90.00
_cell.angle_beta   90.00
_cell.angle_gamma   90.00
#
_symmetry.space_group_name_H-M   'P 1'
#
loop_
_entity.id
_entity.type
_entity.pdbx_description
1 polymer ?
#
loop_
_entity_poly.entity_id
_entity_poly.type
_entity_poly.pdbx_seq_one_letter_code
_entity_poly.pdbx_strand_id
1 'polypeptide(L)'
;MRSSSPRTAGSKSPSDDHPPFPSNHHAVWPGAHRGRRGPLAVSSRLPYQPGPFVIVDVDERSLASVGQWPWRRDVMGQLIDRLRMAGAAVVALDVMFPERDRYEAAGDTPDDALAAALRGGRVILGYAMTFDGQHYGPRTCVQHPLAVAIVHPAYDQSGDPFFHATGGVCNLEGLSDAAGRSGFLNAAPDGDGILRRVPMLVEFDGRVFPSLALAAVTATARRWC
;
A
#
# COMPACT_ATOMS: atom_id res chain seq x y z
N MET A 1 -9.02 -14.65 70.27
CA MET A 1 -7.66 -15.26 70.17
C MET A 1 -6.94 -14.55 69.03
N ARG A 2 -6.04 -13.61 69.34
CA ARG A 2 -4.56 -13.70 69.16
C ARG A 2 -4.17 -13.94 67.70
N SER A 3 -3.69 -12.90 66.99
CA SER A 3 -2.27 -12.55 66.78
C SER A 3 -1.52 -13.67 66.04
N SER A 4 -0.71 -13.45 65.00
CA SER A 4 0.37 -12.46 64.90
C SER A 4 0.89 -12.40 63.46
N SER A 5 1.38 -11.23 63.03
CA SER A 5 2.32 -11.07 61.90
C SER A 5 3.64 -11.84 62.12
N PRO A 6 4.49 -11.94 61.08
CA PRO A 6 5.60 -10.99 61.02
C PRO A 6 5.78 -10.27 59.66
N ARG A 7 6.05 -8.96 59.78
CA ARG A 7 6.83 -8.07 58.90
C ARG A 7 8.30 -8.58 58.84
N THR A 8 9.16 -8.37 57.85
CA THR A 8 9.68 -7.21 57.08
C THR A 8 10.61 -7.83 56.01
N ALA A 9 10.97 -7.30 54.84
CA ALA A 9 11.60 -6.03 54.44
C ALA A 9 11.64 -6.10 52.88
N GLY A 10 11.46 -5.05 52.09
CA GLY A 10 12.32 -3.88 52.01
C GLY A 10 12.92 -3.77 50.60
N SER A 11 12.72 -2.60 49.99
CA SER A 11 13.55 -1.98 48.94
C SER A 11 13.18 -2.12 47.45
N LYS A 12 12.97 -0.91 46.90
CA LYS A 12 13.33 -0.37 45.57
C LYS A 12 12.54 -0.77 44.31
N SER A 13 11.72 0.19 43.90
CA SER A 13 11.40 0.51 42.51
C SER A 13 12.66 0.69 41.65
N PRO A 14 12.68 0.18 40.41
CA PRO A 14 13.49 0.71 39.32
C PRO A 14 12.54 1.48 38.37
N SER A 15 12.44 2.81 38.49
CA SER A 15 13.18 3.77 37.65
C SER A 15 13.03 3.48 36.15
N ASP A 16 12.19 4.30 35.52
CA ASP A 16 12.25 4.66 34.11
C ASP A 16 13.70 5.02 33.75
N ASP A 17 14.36 4.18 32.96
CA ASP A 17 15.65 4.48 32.34
C ASP A 17 15.60 4.02 30.88
N HIS A 18 14.83 4.76 30.07
CA HIS A 18 15.09 4.81 28.63
C HIS A 18 16.44 5.50 28.42
N PRO A 19 17.38 4.91 27.68
CA PRO A 19 18.64 5.59 27.37
C PRO A 19 18.34 6.85 26.53
N PRO A 20 18.88 8.02 26.89
CA PRO A 20 18.76 9.19 26.03
C PRO A 20 19.49 8.92 24.72
N PHE A 21 18.83 9.21 23.59
CA PHE A 21 19.45 9.29 22.27
C PHE A 21 20.70 10.18 22.36
N PRO A 22 21.89 9.71 21.93
CA PRO A 22 23.06 10.57 21.92
C PRO A 22 22.83 11.71 20.93
N SER A 23 22.81 12.92 21.51
CA SER A 23 22.92 14.20 20.85
C SER A 23 24.12 14.24 19.89
N ASN A 24 23.92 14.88 18.74
CA ASN A 24 24.90 15.27 17.73
C ASN A 24 26.38 15.19 18.18
N HIS A 25 27.05 14.10 17.80
CA HIS A 25 28.50 14.08 17.72
C HIS A 25 28.92 14.10 16.24
N HIS A 26 29.53 15.22 15.85
CA HIS A 26 30.29 15.34 14.63
C HIS A 26 31.41 14.28 14.61
N ALA A 27 31.21 13.20 13.86
CA ALA A 27 32.28 12.25 13.57
C ALA A 27 33.24 12.88 12.56
N VAL A 28 34.37 13.41 13.06
CA VAL A 28 35.51 13.83 12.22
C VAL A 28 36.30 12.58 11.86
N TRP A 29 36.30 12.22 10.59
CA TRP A 29 37.11 11.11 10.04
C TRP A 29 38.57 11.56 9.86
N PRO A 30 39.58 10.92 10.50
CA PRO A 30 40.97 11.26 10.28
C PRO A 30 41.50 10.49 9.06
N GLY A 31 41.66 11.18 7.93
CA GLY A 31 42.18 10.56 6.71
C GLY A 31 42.11 11.45 5.47
N ALA A 32 42.52 12.72 5.57
CA ALA A 32 42.54 13.63 4.43
C ALA A 32 43.83 13.44 3.61
N HIS A 33 43.80 12.53 2.64
CA HIS A 33 44.74 12.59 1.51
C HIS A 33 44.43 13.83 0.67
N ARG A 34 45.44 14.67 0.52
CA ARG A 34 45.39 15.99 -0.13
C ARG A 34 45.31 15.81 -1.65
N GLY A 35 44.09 15.81 -2.20
CA GLY A 35 43.84 15.78 -3.64
C GLY A 35 42.71 16.76 -3.99
N ARG A 36 43.01 17.69 -4.92
CA ARG A 36 42.18 18.85 -5.29
C ARG A 36 40.72 18.47 -5.60
N ARG A 37 39.75 19.03 -4.86
CA ARG A 37 38.32 19.01 -5.20
C ARG A 37 37.88 20.41 -5.63
N GLY A 38 37.43 20.53 -6.88
CA GLY A 38 36.58 21.65 -7.29
C GLY A 38 35.24 21.61 -6.55
N PRO A 39 34.47 22.70 -6.51
CA PRO A 39 33.25 22.75 -5.71
C PRO A 39 32.14 21.99 -6.43
N LEU A 40 32.01 20.70 -6.14
CA LEU A 40 30.73 20.00 -6.28
C LEU A 40 29.87 20.43 -5.08
N ALA A 41 29.26 21.60 -5.21
CA ALA A 41 28.16 22.00 -4.36
C ALA A 41 27.01 21.03 -4.60
N VAL A 42 26.68 20.22 -3.59
CA VAL A 42 25.39 19.52 -3.55
C VAL A 42 24.34 20.60 -3.46
N SER A 43 23.72 20.90 -4.61
CA SER A 43 22.65 21.88 -4.73
C SER A 43 21.55 21.55 -3.74
N SER A 44 21.14 22.60 -3.03
CA SER A 44 20.05 22.66 -2.05
C SER A 44 18.85 21.80 -2.43
N ARG A 45 18.28 21.13 -1.42
CA ARG A 45 16.93 20.54 -1.41
C ARG A 45 16.03 21.37 -2.31
N LEU A 46 15.60 20.80 -3.43
CA LEU A 46 14.52 21.40 -4.21
C LEU A 46 13.36 21.62 -3.23
N PRO A 47 12.77 22.83 -3.15
CA PRO A 47 11.61 23.05 -2.30
C PRO A 47 10.53 22.04 -2.70
N TYR A 48 10.00 21.30 -1.72
CA TYR A 48 8.87 20.39 -1.93
C TYR A 48 7.73 21.20 -2.54
N GLN A 49 7.55 21.07 -3.84
CA GLN A 49 6.33 21.49 -4.51
C GLN A 49 5.32 20.38 -4.22
N PRO A 50 4.12 20.67 -3.70
CA PRO A 50 3.07 19.67 -3.60
C PRO A 50 2.91 19.05 -4.98
N GLY A 51 3.20 17.75 -5.09
CA GLY A 51 2.97 17.02 -6.31
C GLY A 51 1.47 16.94 -6.61
N PRO A 52 1.07 16.50 -7.79
CA PRO A 52 -0.34 16.36 -8.20
C PRO A 52 -1.08 15.21 -7.47
N PHE A 53 -0.56 14.73 -6.33
CA PHE A 53 -1.08 13.60 -5.58
C PHE A 53 -1.48 14.03 -4.17
N VAL A 54 -2.62 13.51 -3.71
CA VAL A 54 -3.14 13.74 -2.36
C VAL A 54 -3.31 12.37 -1.71
N ILE A 55 -2.77 12.24 -0.49
CA ILE A 55 -3.00 11.06 0.35
C ILE A 55 -4.14 11.40 1.30
N VAL A 56 -5.14 10.52 1.34
CA VAL A 56 -6.26 10.61 2.27
C VAL A 56 -6.09 9.47 3.25
N ASP A 57 -5.72 9.81 4.48
CA ASP A 57 -5.46 8.85 5.54
C ASP A 57 -6.67 8.71 6.48
N VAL A 58 -6.80 7.54 7.11
CA VAL A 58 -7.82 7.26 8.12
C VAL A 58 -7.16 7.34 9.49
N ASP A 59 -7.25 8.52 10.10
CA ASP A 59 -6.67 8.79 11.43
C ASP A 59 -7.69 8.62 12.57
N GLU A 60 -7.22 8.77 13.81
CA GLU A 60 -8.05 8.68 15.01
C GLU A 60 -9.22 9.68 15.00
N ARG A 61 -9.01 10.88 14.44
CA ARG A 61 -10.07 11.89 14.31
C ARG A 61 -11.16 11.41 13.35
N SER A 62 -10.75 10.80 12.24
CA SER A 62 -11.65 10.23 11.25
C SER A 62 -12.47 9.10 11.88
N LEU A 63 -11.82 8.19 12.62
CA LEU A 63 -12.50 7.10 13.32
C LEU A 63 -13.48 7.60 14.39
N ALA A 64 -13.11 8.64 15.15
CA ALA A 64 -13.99 9.24 16.15
C ALA A 64 -15.24 9.90 15.54
N SER A 65 -15.14 10.41 14.30
CA SER A 65 -16.24 11.11 13.62
C SER A 65 -17.13 10.21 12.76
N VAL A 66 -16.54 9.23 12.07
CA VAL A 66 -17.24 8.34 11.11
C VAL A 66 -17.62 7.01 11.75
N GLY A 67 -16.81 6.53 12.69
CA GLY A 67 -16.97 5.24 13.35
C GLY A 67 -15.79 4.30 13.11
N GLN A 68 -15.92 3.09 13.66
CA GLN A 68 -14.85 2.09 13.66
C GLN A 68 -14.57 1.53 12.25
N TRP A 69 -13.29 1.33 11.95
CA TRP A 69 -12.83 0.65 10.75
C TRP A 69 -13.07 -0.89 10.80
N PRO A 70 -13.29 -1.57 9.67
CA PRO A 70 -13.64 -1.02 8.35
C PRO A 70 -15.00 -0.35 8.31
N TRP A 71 -15.06 0.82 7.66
CA TRP A 71 -16.30 1.55 7.43
C TRP A 71 -17.22 0.78 6.48
N ARG A 72 -18.53 1.08 6.61
CA ARG A 72 -19.55 0.59 5.69
C ARG A 72 -19.23 1.02 4.25
N ARG A 73 -19.54 0.16 3.27
CA ARG A 73 -19.23 0.41 1.85
C ARG A 73 -19.96 1.60 1.24
N ASP A 74 -21.13 1.97 1.73
CA ASP A 74 -21.83 3.20 1.35
C ASP A 74 -21.04 4.46 1.76
N VAL A 75 -20.42 4.46 2.95
CA VAL A 75 -19.52 5.54 3.41
C VAL A 75 -18.28 5.64 2.53
N MET A 76 -17.69 4.49 2.16
CA MET A 76 -16.56 4.45 1.22
C MET A 76 -16.96 5.00 -0.15
N GLY A 77 -18.15 4.65 -0.65
CA GLY A 77 -18.69 5.19 -1.90
C GLY A 77 -18.86 6.72 -1.84
N GLN A 78 -19.44 7.25 -0.76
CA GLN A 78 -19.57 8.70 -0.55
C GLN A 78 -18.22 9.42 -0.50
N LEU A 79 -17.20 8.81 0.12
CA LEU A 79 -15.85 9.36 0.13
C LEU A 79 -15.28 9.46 -1.29
N ILE A 80 -15.40 8.40 -2.09
CA ILE A 80 -14.95 8.38 -3.50
C ILE A 80 -15.64 9.48 -4.30
N ASP A 81 -16.96 9.63 -4.15
CA ASP A 81 -17.72 10.66 -4.86
C ASP A 81 -17.32 12.07 -4.43
N ARG A 82 -17.06 12.30 -3.13
CA ARG A 82 -16.56 13.59 -2.63
C ARG A 82 -15.17 13.92 -3.18
N LEU A 83 -14.26 12.95 -3.24
CA LEU A 83 -12.93 13.14 -3.82
C LEU A 83 -13.03 13.49 -5.31
N ARG A 84 -13.93 12.82 -6.03
CA ARG A 84 -14.21 13.14 -7.44
C ARG A 84 -14.77 14.55 -7.60
N MET A 85 -15.76 14.95 -6.79
CA MET A 85 -16.30 16.31 -6.81
C MET A 85 -15.26 17.37 -6.47
N ALA A 86 -14.27 17.04 -5.64
CA ALA A 86 -13.13 17.90 -5.33
C ALA A 86 -12.09 17.98 -6.47
N GLY A 87 -12.30 17.28 -7.59
CA GLY A 87 -11.46 17.35 -8.79
C GLY A 87 -10.44 16.22 -8.92
N ALA A 88 -10.51 15.16 -8.11
CA ALA A 88 -9.65 14.00 -8.29
C ALA A 88 -9.88 13.34 -9.66
N ALA A 89 -8.84 13.32 -10.50
CA ALA A 89 -8.89 12.70 -11.82
C ALA A 89 -8.85 11.16 -11.75
N VAL A 90 -8.19 10.63 -10.73
CA VAL A 90 -8.07 9.20 -10.41
C VAL A 90 -8.11 9.05 -8.89
N VAL A 91 -8.79 8.03 -8.39
CA VAL A 91 -8.77 7.64 -6.97
C VAL A 91 -8.19 6.24 -6.88
N ALA A 92 -7.17 6.01 -6.05
CA ALA A 92 -6.62 4.69 -5.80
C ALA A 92 -6.94 4.27 -4.36
N LEU A 93 -7.47 3.07 -4.18
CA LEU A 93 -7.85 2.54 -2.87
C LEU A 93 -6.77 1.59 -2.37
N ASP A 94 -6.03 2.00 -1.34
CA ASP A 94 -5.05 1.14 -0.63
C ASP A 94 -5.75 0.24 0.41
N VAL A 95 -6.84 -0.39 -0.03
CA VAL A 95 -7.68 -1.29 0.75
C VAL A 95 -8.26 -2.34 -0.17
N MET A 96 -8.56 -3.52 0.37
CA MET A 96 -9.20 -4.62 -0.35
C MET A 96 -10.51 -5.03 0.32
N PHE A 97 -11.40 -5.59 -0.48
CA PHE A 97 -12.78 -5.97 -0.17
C PHE A 97 -13.04 -7.44 -0.58
N PRO A 98 -12.37 -8.42 0.08
CA PRO A 98 -12.49 -9.83 -0.29
C PRO A 98 -13.80 -10.49 0.16
N GLU A 99 -14.52 -9.83 1.05
CA GLU A 99 -15.74 -10.32 1.67
C GLU A 99 -16.85 -9.27 1.53
N ARG A 100 -18.09 -9.74 1.59
CA ARG A 100 -19.29 -8.89 1.63
C ARG A 100 -19.24 -7.92 2.80
N ASP A 101 -19.85 -6.75 2.63
CA ASP A 101 -20.01 -5.82 3.74
C ASP A 101 -20.77 -6.50 4.90
N ARG A 102 -20.28 -6.33 6.13
CA ARG A 102 -20.84 -6.98 7.33
C ARG A 102 -22.24 -6.48 7.70
N TYR A 103 -22.70 -5.40 7.10
CA TYR A 103 -24.01 -4.80 7.27
C TYR A 103 -24.95 -5.11 6.08
N GLU A 104 -24.54 -5.97 5.14
CA GLU A 104 -25.43 -6.47 4.07
C GLU A 104 -26.66 -7.15 4.66
N ALA A 105 -27.84 -6.69 4.26
CA ALA A 105 -29.13 -7.22 4.67
C ALA A 105 -30.14 -7.13 3.52
N ALA A 106 -31.26 -7.86 3.63
CA ALA A 106 -32.30 -7.80 2.61
C ALA A 106 -32.83 -6.35 2.42
N GLY A 107 -32.51 -5.75 1.27
CA GLY A 107 -32.91 -4.37 0.94
C GLY A 107 -31.90 -3.28 1.33
N ASP A 108 -30.78 -3.63 1.95
CA ASP A 108 -29.64 -2.71 2.20
C ASP A 108 -28.37 -3.34 1.61
N THR A 109 -27.88 -2.76 0.51
CA THR A 109 -26.75 -3.30 -0.25
C THR A 109 -25.57 -2.32 -0.32
N PRO A 110 -24.83 -2.12 0.79
CA PRO A 110 -23.63 -1.28 0.80
C PRO A 110 -22.62 -1.63 -0.30
N ASP A 111 -22.48 -2.91 -0.65
CA ASP A 111 -21.58 -3.34 -1.73
C ASP A 111 -22.04 -2.77 -3.09
N ASP A 112 -23.35 -2.71 -3.36
CA ASP A 112 -23.88 -2.11 -4.59
C ASP A 112 -23.67 -0.59 -4.60
N ALA A 113 -23.81 0.07 -3.45
CA ALA A 113 -23.54 1.50 -3.32
C ALA A 113 -22.08 1.83 -3.63
N LEU A 114 -21.14 1.03 -3.11
CA LEU A 114 -19.73 1.17 -3.50
C LEU A 114 -19.52 0.85 -4.97
N ALA A 115 -20.10 -0.23 -5.51
CA ALA A 115 -19.99 -0.56 -6.93
C ALA A 115 -20.47 0.59 -7.83
N ALA A 116 -21.55 1.27 -7.45
CA ALA A 116 -22.03 2.46 -8.16
C ALA A 116 -20.99 3.60 -8.13
N ALA A 117 -20.41 3.89 -6.96
CA ALA A 117 -19.35 4.89 -6.83
C ALA A 117 -18.10 4.53 -7.65
N LEU A 118 -17.70 3.25 -7.68
CA LEU A 118 -16.57 2.77 -8.49
C LEU A 118 -16.79 3.01 -9.99
N ARG A 119 -17.99 2.69 -10.50
CA ARG A 119 -18.37 2.93 -11.91
C ARG A 119 -18.38 4.41 -12.29
N GLY A 120 -18.61 5.30 -11.34
CA GLY A 120 -18.76 6.74 -11.59
C GLY A 120 -17.47 7.46 -11.99
N GLY A 121 -16.30 6.81 -11.98
CA GLY A 121 -15.03 7.45 -12.35
C GLY A 121 -13.85 6.50 -12.49
N ARG A 122 -12.64 7.07 -12.57
CA ARG A 122 -11.41 6.27 -12.63
C ARG A 122 -10.96 5.89 -11.23
N VAL A 123 -11.44 4.75 -10.75
CA VAL A 123 -11.03 4.19 -9.46
C VAL A 123 -10.11 2.99 -9.69
N ILE A 124 -8.99 2.94 -9.00
CA ILE A 124 -8.09 1.78 -8.98
C ILE A 124 -8.36 1.00 -7.71
N LEU A 125 -8.84 -0.23 -7.87
CA LEU A 125 -9.14 -1.09 -6.74
C LEU A 125 -7.90 -1.87 -6.29
N GLY A 126 -7.54 -1.73 -5.02
CA GLY A 126 -6.45 -2.47 -4.40
C GLY A 126 -6.76 -3.94 -4.21
N TYR A 127 -5.75 -4.80 -4.33
CA TYR A 127 -5.83 -6.22 -3.99
C TYR A 127 -4.46 -6.73 -3.54
N ALA A 128 -4.38 -7.93 -2.95
CA ALA A 128 -3.10 -8.50 -2.54
C ALA A 128 -2.71 -9.70 -3.42
N MET A 129 -1.41 -9.85 -3.65
CA MET A 129 -0.80 -11.04 -4.24
C MET A 129 -0.25 -11.95 -3.15
N THR A 130 -0.20 -13.26 -3.39
CA THR A 130 0.48 -14.22 -2.52
C THR A 130 1.79 -14.68 -3.17
N PHE A 131 2.78 -15.01 -2.34
CA PHE A 131 4.14 -15.37 -2.77
C PHE A 131 4.69 -16.58 -2.00
N ASP A 132 3.81 -17.30 -1.31
CA ASP A 132 4.12 -18.36 -0.35
C ASP A 132 4.17 -19.76 -0.98
N GLY A 133 4.04 -19.86 -2.30
CA GLY A 133 4.02 -21.14 -3.02
C GLY A 133 2.71 -21.90 -2.90
N GLN A 134 1.74 -21.40 -2.11
CA GLN A 134 0.42 -22.01 -1.98
C GLN A 134 -0.48 -21.46 -3.08
N HIS A 135 -0.87 -22.33 -4.02
CA HIS A 135 -1.94 -22.02 -4.96
C HIS A 135 -3.27 -22.11 -4.22
N TYR A 136 -3.84 -20.96 -3.89
CA TYR A 136 -5.23 -20.89 -3.48
C TYR A 136 -6.09 -21.28 -4.68
N GLY A 137 -6.94 -22.30 -4.52
CA GLY A 137 -7.73 -22.93 -5.59
C GLY A 137 -8.62 -21.96 -6.39
N PRO A 138 -9.33 -22.44 -7.42
CA PRO A 138 -9.99 -21.59 -8.41
C PRO A 138 -11.02 -20.67 -7.76
N ARG A 139 -10.61 -19.43 -7.53
CA ARG A 139 -11.50 -18.31 -7.27
C ARG A 139 -11.68 -17.58 -8.59
N THR A 140 -12.91 -17.26 -8.95
CA THR A 140 -13.19 -16.31 -10.04
C THR A 140 -12.68 -14.95 -9.62
N CYS A 141 -11.40 -14.70 -9.90
CA CYS A 141 -10.72 -13.48 -9.57
C CYS A 141 -10.76 -12.54 -10.76
N VAL A 142 -11.50 -11.45 -10.63
CA VAL A 142 -11.42 -10.34 -11.59
C VAL A 142 -10.29 -9.42 -11.15
N GLN A 143 -9.16 -9.56 -11.84
CA GLN A 143 -8.03 -8.65 -11.74
C GLN A 143 -7.70 -8.13 -13.14
N HIS A 144 -7.14 -6.93 -13.21
CA HIS A 144 -6.93 -6.21 -14.46
C HIS A 144 -5.44 -6.19 -14.82
N PRO A 145 -4.93 -7.19 -15.56
CA PRO A 145 -3.54 -7.18 -15.99
C PRO A 145 -3.30 -6.12 -17.05
N LEU A 146 -2.03 -5.78 -17.21
CA LEU A 146 -1.55 -4.94 -18.29
C LEU A 146 -1.23 -5.81 -19.51
N ALA A 147 -1.62 -5.33 -20.69
CA ALA A 147 -1.03 -5.79 -21.93
C ALA A 147 0.37 -5.17 -22.05
N VAL A 148 1.41 -5.98 -21.88
CA VAL A 148 2.81 -5.54 -21.97
C VAL A 148 3.50 -6.22 -23.14
N ALA A 149 4.40 -5.49 -23.79
CA ALA A 149 5.37 -6.06 -24.73
C ALA A 149 6.74 -6.03 -24.05
N ILE A 150 7.39 -7.19 -23.94
CA ILE A 150 8.70 -7.32 -23.33
C ILE A 150 9.74 -7.36 -24.44
N VAL A 151 10.70 -6.44 -24.40
CA VAL A 151 11.78 -6.34 -25.39
C VAL A 151 13.08 -6.77 -24.72
N HIS A 152 13.63 -7.89 -25.14
CA HIS A 152 14.92 -8.38 -24.67
C HIS A 152 16.05 -7.86 -25.59
N PRO A 153 17.01 -7.07 -25.09
CA PRO A 153 18.19 -6.72 -25.85
C PRO A 153 18.96 -7.98 -26.25
N ALA A 154 19.49 -8.03 -27.48
CA ALA A 154 20.20 -9.20 -28.00
C ALA A 154 21.45 -9.62 -27.18
N TYR A 155 21.97 -8.71 -26.35
CA TYR A 155 23.13 -8.95 -25.48
C TYR A 155 22.74 -9.27 -24.04
N ASP A 156 21.46 -9.19 -23.71
CA ASP A 156 20.96 -9.41 -22.37
C ASP A 156 20.44 -10.84 -22.26
N GLN A 157 21.26 -11.70 -21.65
CA GLN A 157 20.88 -13.05 -21.26
C GLN A 157 20.34 -13.09 -19.83
N SER A 158 19.98 -11.93 -19.24
CA SER A 158 19.38 -11.94 -17.92
C SER A 158 18.09 -12.76 -17.94
N GLY A 159 17.92 -13.56 -16.88
CA GLY A 159 16.80 -14.48 -16.73
C GLY A 159 15.46 -13.74 -16.58
N ASP A 160 14.44 -14.46 -16.15
CA ASP A 160 13.10 -13.90 -15.96
C ASP A 160 13.15 -12.61 -15.11
N PRO A 161 12.78 -11.43 -15.67
CA PRO A 161 12.88 -10.16 -14.95
C PRO A 161 11.73 -9.97 -13.95
N PHE A 162 10.75 -10.87 -13.90
CA PHE A 162 9.54 -10.68 -13.11
C PHE A 162 9.62 -11.25 -11.70
N PHE A 163 8.87 -10.60 -10.80
CA PHE A 163 8.45 -11.22 -9.56
C PHE A 163 7.24 -12.08 -9.87
N HIS A 164 7.26 -13.34 -9.43
CA HIS A 164 6.19 -14.29 -9.66
C HIS A 164 5.31 -14.40 -8.42
N ALA A 165 4.03 -14.10 -8.56
CA ALA A 165 3.04 -14.42 -7.55
C ALA A 165 2.57 -15.87 -7.69
N THR A 166 2.09 -16.43 -6.58
CA THR A 166 1.54 -17.79 -6.51
C THR A 166 0.01 -17.77 -6.36
N GLY A 167 -0.58 -16.58 -6.29
CA GLY A 167 -2.01 -16.38 -6.13
C GLY A 167 -2.34 -14.93 -5.78
N GLY A 168 -3.59 -14.70 -5.39
CA GLY A 168 -4.02 -13.39 -4.90
C GLY A 168 -5.25 -13.46 -4.02
N VAL A 169 -5.36 -12.47 -3.14
CA VAL A 169 -6.58 -12.18 -2.38
C VAL A 169 -7.37 -11.18 -3.19
N CYS A 170 -8.45 -11.65 -3.79
CA CYS A 170 -9.27 -10.90 -4.73
C CYS A 170 -10.39 -10.15 -4.02
N ASN A 171 -10.83 -9.03 -4.59
CA ASN A 171 -12.05 -8.38 -4.17
C ASN A 171 -13.27 -9.16 -4.66
N LEU A 172 -14.46 -8.82 -4.14
CA LEU A 172 -15.71 -9.27 -4.73
C LEU A 172 -15.76 -8.96 -6.23
N GLU A 173 -16.28 -9.92 -7.01
CA GLU A 173 -16.37 -9.83 -8.48
C GLU A 173 -17.08 -8.54 -8.93
N GLY A 174 -18.26 -8.26 -8.36
CA GLY A 174 -19.03 -7.06 -8.70
C GLY A 174 -18.32 -5.74 -8.41
N LEU A 175 -17.43 -5.68 -7.41
CA LEU A 175 -16.63 -4.50 -7.12
C LEU A 175 -15.45 -4.36 -8.10
N SER A 176 -14.82 -5.48 -8.43
CA SER A 176 -13.72 -5.51 -9.39
C SER A 176 -14.18 -5.10 -10.78
N ASP A 177 -15.30 -5.67 -11.25
CA ASP A 177 -15.94 -5.30 -12.51
C ASP A 177 -16.34 -3.84 -12.54
N ALA A 178 -16.91 -3.33 -11.44
CA ALA A 178 -17.33 -1.95 -11.32
C ALA A 178 -16.16 -0.95 -11.43
N ALA A 179 -14.99 -1.28 -10.86
CA ALA A 179 -13.79 -0.44 -10.96
C ALA A 179 -13.17 -0.51 -12.37
N GLY A 180 -13.18 -1.68 -13.01
CA GLY A 180 -12.59 -1.91 -14.34
C GLY A 180 -11.06 -1.75 -14.40
N ARG A 181 -10.42 -1.48 -13.26
CA ARG A 181 -8.97 -1.33 -13.06
C ARG A 181 -8.59 -1.72 -11.63
N SER A 182 -7.46 -2.38 -11.48
CA SER A 182 -6.94 -2.78 -10.17
C SER A 182 -5.42 -2.76 -10.16
N GLY A 183 -4.83 -2.74 -8.96
CA GLY A 183 -3.38 -2.90 -8.78
C GLY A 183 -3.05 -3.51 -7.42
N PHE A 184 -1.95 -4.26 -7.35
CA PHE A 184 -1.58 -4.96 -6.12
C PHE A 184 -0.97 -4.01 -5.08
N LEU A 185 -1.23 -4.27 -3.80
CA LEU A 185 -0.82 -3.44 -2.67
C LEU A 185 0.53 -3.84 -2.07
N ASN A 186 0.86 -5.13 -2.13
CA ASN A 186 1.95 -5.72 -1.38
C ASN A 186 3.14 -6.15 -2.26
N ALA A 187 4.28 -6.37 -1.63
CA ALA A 187 5.51 -6.81 -2.29
C ALA A 187 6.02 -8.10 -1.64
N ALA A 188 6.62 -8.96 -2.46
CA ALA A 188 7.37 -10.12 -1.97
C ALA A 188 8.71 -9.67 -1.37
N PRO A 189 9.17 -10.27 -0.26
CA PRO A 189 10.57 -10.16 0.14
C PRO A 189 11.51 -10.74 -0.93
N ASP A 190 12.79 -10.36 -0.90
CA ASP A 190 13.81 -11.04 -1.71
C ASP A 190 13.96 -12.51 -1.26
N GLY A 191 14.72 -13.32 -2.02
CA GLY A 191 14.89 -14.74 -1.74
C GLY A 191 15.48 -15.10 -0.36
N ASP A 192 16.03 -14.12 0.36
CA ASP A 192 16.51 -14.25 1.75
C ASP A 192 15.49 -13.78 2.80
N GLY A 193 14.25 -13.47 2.40
CA GLY A 193 13.17 -13.02 3.28
C GLY A 193 13.20 -11.54 3.64
N ILE A 194 14.16 -10.76 3.11
CA ILE A 194 14.28 -9.33 3.38
C ILE A 194 13.66 -8.52 2.24
N LEU A 195 12.73 -7.63 2.56
CA LEU A 195 12.14 -6.72 1.58
C LEU A 195 13.10 -5.57 1.25
N ARG A 196 13.77 -5.62 0.09
CA ARG A 196 14.62 -4.52 -0.41
C ARG A 196 14.07 -3.82 -1.65
N ARG A 197 13.13 -4.45 -2.34
CA ARG A 197 12.59 -4.00 -3.62
C ARG A 197 11.08 -4.08 -3.60
N VAL A 198 10.43 -3.07 -4.18
CA VAL A 198 8.98 -3.07 -4.40
C VAL A 198 8.77 -3.23 -5.91
N PRO A 199 8.20 -4.35 -6.38
CA PRO A 199 7.95 -4.54 -7.79
C PRO A 199 6.89 -3.57 -8.30
N MET A 200 7.10 -3.01 -9.49
CA MET A 200 6.06 -2.27 -10.19
C MET A 200 5.15 -3.19 -11.00
N LEU A 201 5.67 -4.36 -11.38
CA LEU A 201 5.02 -5.40 -12.17
C LEU A 201 5.25 -6.77 -11.51
N VAL A 202 4.22 -7.59 -11.48
CA VAL A 202 4.25 -8.97 -11.01
C VAL A 202 3.64 -9.86 -12.09
N GLU A 203 4.24 -11.01 -12.35
CA GLU A 203 3.70 -12.04 -13.22
C GLU A 203 2.90 -13.05 -12.40
N PHE A 204 1.74 -13.44 -12.92
CA PHE A 204 0.90 -14.50 -12.38
C PHE A 204 0.10 -15.15 -13.51
N ASP A 205 0.25 -16.48 -13.66
CA ASP A 205 -0.47 -17.30 -14.64
C ASP A 205 -0.35 -16.79 -16.08
N GLY A 206 0.87 -16.45 -16.49
CA GLY A 206 1.24 -15.93 -17.81
C GLY A 206 0.80 -14.49 -18.06
N ARG A 207 0.28 -13.78 -17.06
CA ARG A 207 -0.26 -12.42 -17.17
C ARG A 207 0.51 -11.48 -16.26
N VAL A 208 0.66 -10.23 -16.70
CA VAL A 208 1.44 -9.22 -15.96
C VAL A 208 0.50 -8.22 -15.29
N PHE A 209 0.69 -8.02 -13.99
CA PHE A 209 -0.15 -7.18 -13.15
C PHE A 209 0.61 -5.97 -12.64
N PRO A 210 -0.02 -4.78 -12.60
CA PRO A 210 0.59 -3.58 -12.06
C PRO A 210 0.45 -3.48 -10.54
N SER A 211 1.43 -2.86 -9.90
CA SER A 211 1.25 -2.31 -8.55
C SER A 211 0.15 -1.25 -8.55
N LEU A 212 -0.46 -0.99 -7.39
CA LEU A 212 -1.46 0.07 -7.23
C LEU A 212 -0.95 1.42 -7.78
N ALA A 213 0.30 1.76 -7.46
CA ALA A 213 0.94 2.98 -7.91
C ALA A 213 1.05 3.05 -9.44
N LEU A 214 1.50 1.98 -10.10
CA LEU A 214 1.59 1.94 -11.56
C LEU A 214 0.21 2.05 -12.21
N ALA A 215 -0.78 1.33 -11.68
CA ALA A 215 -2.15 1.37 -12.16
C ALA A 215 -2.76 2.79 -12.04
N ALA A 216 -2.50 3.48 -10.93
CA ALA A 216 -2.94 4.86 -10.72
C ALA A 216 -2.32 5.82 -11.75
N VAL A 217 -0.98 5.78 -11.92
CA VAL A 217 -0.28 6.65 -12.87
C VAL A 217 -0.74 6.39 -14.30
N THR A 218 -0.83 5.12 -14.73
CA THR A 218 -1.28 4.77 -16.08
C THR A 218 -2.73 5.15 -16.36
N ALA A 219 -3.59 5.26 -15.33
CA ALA A 219 -4.96 5.74 -15.47
C ALA A 219 -5.07 7.27 -15.65
N THR A 220 -4.01 8.03 -15.34
CA THR A 220 -3.95 9.48 -15.61
C THR A 220 -3.59 9.80 -17.05
N ALA A 221 -2.90 8.86 -17.75
CA ALA A 221 -2.50 9.05 -19.13
C ALA A 221 -3.72 9.31 -20.01
N ARG A 222 -3.70 10.43 -20.76
CA ARG A 222 -4.70 10.66 -21.80
C ARG A 222 -4.53 9.55 -22.84
N ARG A 223 -5.64 8.93 -23.24
CA ARG A 223 -5.61 8.03 -24.40
C ARG A 223 -5.11 8.86 -25.58
N TRP A 224 -3.93 8.53 -26.08
CA TRP A 224 -3.47 9.04 -27.37
C TRP A 224 -4.26 8.24 -28.40
N CYS A 225 -5.28 8.87 -28.98
CA CYS A 225 -5.96 8.38 -30.18
C CYS A 225 -5.18 8.86 -31.41
#